data_AF-A0A926VUF9-F1
#
_entry.id   AF-A0A926VUF9-F1
#
_cell.length_a   1.000
_cell.length_b   1.000
_cell.length_c   1.000
_cell.angle_alpha   90.00
_cell.angle_beta   90.00
_cell.angle_gamma   90.00
#
_symmetry.space_group_name_H-M   'P 1'
#
loop_
_entity.id
_entity.type
_entity.pdbx_description
1 polymer ?
#
loop_
_entity_poly.entity_id
_entity_poly.type
_entity_poly.pdbx_seq_one_letter_code
_entity_poly.pdbx_strand_id
1 'polypeptide(L)'
;MLKTINQRIFLPAFINPLEEKNQKGSKKQFTRPKLDLLQPLRQWLDKIEIQNRKLAKLIAKVIPAQCPFERDITLFGRKIGHIPPMCKLNPLYNELVYLRFRALCYLVDQCGEDIQSYC
;
A
#
# COMPACT_ATOMS: atom_id res chain seq x y z
N MET A 1 19.37 -58.70 26.95
CA MET A 1 20.08 -58.69 25.64
C MET A 1 19.20 -59.47 24.67
N LEU A 2 18.67 -58.98 23.56
CA LEU A 2 19.03 -57.87 22.67
C LEU A 2 17.77 -57.22 22.07
N LYS A 3 17.91 -55.94 21.70
CA LYS A 3 16.91 -55.07 21.07
C LYS A 3 17.33 -54.80 19.63
N THR A 4 16.45 -54.97 18.65
CA THR A 4 16.60 -54.50 17.25
C THR A 4 15.20 -54.46 16.63
N ILE A 5 14.55 -53.36 16.23
CA ILE A 5 14.86 -52.23 15.32
C ILE A 5 14.84 -52.62 13.82
N ASN A 6 13.71 -52.31 13.17
CA ASN A 6 13.56 -51.53 11.92
C ASN A 6 14.45 -51.84 10.70
N GLN A 7 13.84 -52.14 9.54
CA GLN A 7 14.33 -51.84 8.16
C GLN A 7 13.28 -52.34 7.14
N ARG A 8 12.51 -51.48 6.47
CA ARG A 8 12.75 -50.80 5.16
C ARG A 8 13.18 -51.73 4.03
N ILE A 9 12.30 -51.98 3.04
CA ILE A 9 12.71 -52.16 1.63
C ILE A 9 11.63 -51.58 0.69
N PHE A 10 12.07 -50.67 -0.18
CA PHE A 10 11.35 -50.06 -1.30
C PHE A 10 11.26 -51.04 -2.48
N LEU A 11 10.14 -51.07 -3.21
CA LEU A 11 10.01 -51.75 -4.51
C LEU A 11 10.03 -50.71 -5.66
N PRO A 12 10.94 -50.80 -6.64
CA PRO A 12 10.89 -50.04 -7.88
C PRO A 12 10.45 -50.92 -9.06
N ALA A 13 9.38 -50.56 -9.76
CA ALA A 13 9.13 -50.99 -11.14
C ALA A 13 8.18 -49.99 -11.84
N PHE A 14 8.74 -49.04 -12.59
CA PHE A 14 8.72 -48.96 -14.07
C PHE A 14 7.34 -48.69 -14.68
N ILE A 15 7.00 -47.41 -14.95
CA ILE A 15 6.67 -46.84 -16.29
C ILE A 15 6.97 -45.33 -16.27
N ASN A 16 7.78 -44.85 -17.23
CA ASN A 16 7.75 -43.52 -17.83
C ASN A 16 7.99 -43.79 -19.33
N PRO A 17 7.38 -43.07 -20.32
CA PRO A 17 7.83 -41.71 -20.57
C PRO A 17 6.85 -40.73 -21.30
N LEU A 18 7.26 -39.46 -21.31
CA LEU A 18 6.83 -38.33 -22.18
C LEU A 18 5.54 -37.57 -21.81
N GLU A 19 5.65 -36.75 -20.76
CA GLU A 19 5.14 -35.38 -20.87
C GLU A 19 6.34 -34.42 -20.91
N GLU A 20 6.26 -33.48 -21.84
CA GLU A 20 7.36 -32.69 -22.38
C GLU A 20 8.03 -31.79 -21.33
N LYS A 21 9.36 -31.89 -21.29
CA LYS A 21 10.24 -30.94 -20.62
C LYS A 21 10.06 -29.54 -21.20
N ASN A 22 9.34 -28.68 -20.50
CA ASN A 22 9.67 -27.25 -20.50
C ASN A 22 10.47 -26.92 -19.23
N GLN A 23 11.77 -27.22 -19.31
CA GLN A 23 12.80 -26.56 -18.51
C GLN A 23 12.76 -25.06 -18.82
N LYS A 24 11.88 -24.29 -18.16
CA LYS A 24 12.09 -22.85 -18.05
C LYS A 24 13.12 -22.63 -16.97
N GLY A 25 14.35 -22.42 -17.42
CA GLY A 25 15.53 -22.20 -16.59
C GLY A 25 15.25 -21.31 -15.39
N SER A 26 15.83 -21.69 -14.26
CA SER A 26 15.93 -20.88 -13.05
C SER A 26 16.49 -19.50 -13.43
N LYS A 27 15.61 -18.53 -13.69
CA LYS A 27 16.00 -17.12 -13.69
C LYS A 27 16.33 -16.83 -12.23
N LYS A 28 17.61 -16.90 -11.86
CA LYS A 28 18.13 -16.13 -10.72
C LYS A 28 17.85 -14.67 -11.04
N GLN A 29 16.66 -14.20 -10.67
CA GLN A 29 16.32 -12.80 -10.75
C GLN A 29 17.25 -12.12 -9.76
N PHE A 30 18.26 -11.43 -10.26
CA PHE A 30 19.00 -10.46 -9.47
C PHE A 30 17.98 -9.41 -9.03
N THR A 31 17.38 -9.60 -7.85
CA THR A 31 16.61 -8.56 -7.17
C THR A 31 17.61 -7.47 -6.84
N ARG A 32 17.72 -6.48 -7.73
CA ARG A 32 18.44 -5.25 -7.41
C ARG A 32 17.81 -4.73 -6.12
N PRO A 33 18.59 -4.48 -5.04
CA PRO A 33 18.03 -3.86 -3.86
C PRO A 33 17.43 -2.52 -4.30
N LYS A 34 16.11 -2.42 -4.28
CA LYS A 34 15.42 -1.18 -4.58
C LYS A 34 15.65 -0.29 -3.37
N LEU A 35 16.67 0.57 -3.46
CA LEU A 35 16.92 1.58 -2.44
C LEU A 35 15.75 2.56 -2.49
N ASP A 36 14.75 2.34 -1.63
CA ASP A 36 13.65 3.29 -1.47
C ASP A 36 14.14 4.46 -0.63
N LEU A 37 14.68 5.48 -1.31
CA LEU A 37 15.16 6.72 -0.69
C LEU A 37 14.08 7.42 0.16
N LEU A 38 12.80 7.18 -0.17
CA LEU A 38 11.65 7.75 0.54
C LEU A 38 11.17 6.89 1.72
N GLN A 39 11.69 5.67 1.89
CA GLN A 39 11.30 4.79 3.00
C GLN A 39 11.43 5.44 4.39
N PRO A 40 12.53 6.12 4.76
CA PRO A 40 12.62 6.78 6.06
C PRO A 40 11.56 7.88 6.22
N LEU A 41 11.26 8.60 5.13
CA LEU A 41 10.25 9.66 5.16
C LEU A 41 8.83 9.10 5.31
N ARG A 42 8.51 7.98 4.65
CA ARG A 42 7.23 7.26 4.84
C ARG A 42 7.06 6.84 6.29
N GLN A 43 8.07 6.18 6.85
CA GLN A 43 8.07 5.74 8.25
C GLN A 43 7.95 6.91 9.21
N TRP A 44 8.57 8.05 8.90
CA TRP A 44 8.44 9.26 9.69
C TRP A 44 6.99 9.77 9.67
N LEU A 45 6.36 9.86 8.49
CA LEU A 45 4.96 10.27 8.33
C LEU A 45 4.00 9.35 9.10
N ASP A 46 4.22 8.03 9.01
CA ASP A 46 3.42 7.03 9.72
C ASP A 46 3.58 7.12 11.23
N LYS A 47 4.74 7.54 11.74
CA LYS A 47 5.00 7.72 13.18
C LYS A 47 4.47 9.02 13.76
N ILE A 48 3.97 9.96 12.93
CA ILE A 48 3.39 11.21 13.45
C ILE A 48 2.13 10.87 14.25
N GLU A 49 2.21 11.04 15.57
CA GLU A 49 1.06 10.99 16.47
C GLU A 49 0.41 12.36 16.58
N ILE A 50 -0.92 12.37 16.49
CA ILE A 50 -1.70 13.60 16.52
C ILE A 50 -2.27 13.76 17.93
N GLN A 51 -1.64 14.60 18.73
CA GLN A 51 -2.05 14.88 20.10
C GLN A 51 -2.48 16.35 20.32
N ASN A 52 -2.39 17.17 19.27
CA ASN A 52 -2.69 18.59 19.33
C ASN A 52 -3.81 18.97 18.37
N ARG A 53 -4.88 19.55 18.92
CA ARG A 53 -6.03 20.05 18.15
C ARG A 53 -5.66 20.99 17.02
N LYS A 54 -4.76 21.96 17.24
CA LYS A 54 -4.36 22.92 16.19
C LYS A 54 -3.68 22.23 15.02
N LEU A 55 -2.82 21.26 15.32
CA LEU A 55 -2.10 20.45 14.34
C LEU A 55 -3.10 19.58 13.56
N ALA A 56 -4.01 18.90 14.25
CA ALA A 56 -5.03 18.07 13.61
C ALA A 56 -5.89 18.88 12.61
N LYS A 57 -6.31 20.10 13.00
CA LYS A 57 -7.03 21.02 12.09
C LYS A 57 -6.20 21.44 10.89
N LEU A 58 -4.92 21.73 11.10
CA LEU A 58 -4.02 22.11 10.01
C LEU A 58 -3.92 20.96 9.00
N ILE A 59 -3.66 19.73 9.46
CA ILE A 59 -3.60 18.55 8.59
C ILE A 59 -4.92 18.35 7.86
N ALA A 60 -6.04 18.41 8.58
CA ALA A 60 -7.38 18.26 8.03
C ALA A 60 -7.78 19.39 7.06
N LYS A 61 -7.05 20.51 7.01
CA LYS A 61 -7.27 21.57 6.00
C LYS A 61 -6.29 21.51 4.85
N VAL A 62 -5.04 21.12 5.12
CA VAL A 62 -3.96 21.10 4.14
C VAL A 62 -4.06 19.89 3.21
N ILE A 63 -4.40 18.72 3.73
CA ILE A 63 -4.53 17.51 2.93
C ILE A 63 -5.98 17.42 2.44
N PRO A 64 -6.26 17.51 1.14
CA PRO A 64 -7.63 17.48 0.63
C PRO A 64 -8.29 16.10 0.81
N ALA A 65 -9.62 16.06 0.94
CA ALA A 65 -10.38 14.81 0.98
C ALA A 65 -10.52 14.17 -0.42
N GLN A 66 -10.56 15.01 -1.46
CA GLN A 66 -10.63 14.62 -2.85
C GLN A 66 -9.25 14.65 -3.50
N CYS A 67 -9.10 13.89 -4.58
CA CYS A 67 -7.88 13.84 -5.35
C CYS A 67 -7.65 15.16 -6.09
N PRO A 68 -6.53 15.88 -5.84
CA PRO A 68 -6.30 17.17 -6.50
C PRO A 68 -6.08 17.05 -8.01
N PHE A 69 -5.77 15.85 -8.49
CA PHE A 69 -5.54 15.57 -9.91
C PHE A 69 -6.83 15.22 -10.66
N GLU A 70 -7.87 14.78 -9.94
CA GLU A 70 -9.17 14.49 -10.56
C GLU A 70 -9.91 15.81 -10.76
N ARG A 71 -10.19 16.16 -12.01
CA ARG A 71 -10.92 17.40 -12.32
C ARG A 71 -11.55 17.33 -13.70
N ASP A 72 -12.66 18.04 -13.82
CA ASP A 72 -13.35 18.23 -15.09
C ASP A 72 -12.80 19.47 -15.79
N ILE A 73 -12.57 19.34 -17.09
CA ILE A 73 -12.20 20.45 -17.95
C ILE A 73 -13.47 20.94 -18.62
N THR A 74 -13.88 22.16 -18.30
CA THR A 74 -15.07 22.79 -18.90
C THR A 74 -14.65 23.98 -19.77
N LEU A 75 -15.27 24.10 -20.93
CA LEU A 75 -15.09 25.21 -21.86
C LEU A 75 -16.47 25.67 -22.31
N PHE A 76 -16.76 26.98 -22.24
CA PHE A 76 -18.08 27.54 -22.56
C PHE A 76 -19.25 26.86 -21.83
N GLY A 77 -19.05 26.46 -20.57
CA GLY A 77 -20.06 25.77 -19.76
C GLY A 77 -20.32 24.31 -20.14
N ARG A 78 -19.55 23.74 -21.08
CA ARG A 78 -19.65 22.33 -21.48
C ARG A 78 -18.40 21.56 -21.04
N LYS A 79 -18.58 20.36 -20.49
CA LYS A 79 -17.49 19.46 -20.11
C LYS A 79 -16.85 18.86 -21.36
N ILE A 80 -15.59 19.22 -21.62
CA ILE A 80 -14.83 18.75 -22.78
C ILE A 80 -13.94 17.54 -22.46
N GLY A 81 -13.65 17.31 -21.18
CA GLY A 81 -12.83 16.19 -20.75
C GLY A 81 -12.88 15.99 -19.24
N HIS A 82 -12.54 14.79 -18.81
CA HIS A 82 -12.41 14.41 -17.41
C HIS A 82 -11.01 13.85 -17.19
N ILE A 83 -10.27 14.44 -16.24
CA ILE A 83 -8.99 13.90 -15.80
C ILE A 83 -9.30 12.90 -14.68
N PRO A 84 -8.97 11.60 -14.87
CA PRO A 84 -9.26 10.58 -13.88
C PRO A 84 -8.43 10.76 -12.60
N PRO A 85 -8.83 10.14 -11.48
CA PRO A 85 -8.07 10.16 -10.23
C PRO A 85 -6.71 9.47 -10.37
N MET A 86 -5.65 10.27 -10.50
CA MET A 86 -4.26 9.82 -10.59
C MET A 86 -3.51 9.94 -9.25
N CYS A 87 -4.22 9.74 -8.14
CA CYS A 87 -3.75 10.08 -6.80
C CYS A 87 -2.56 9.21 -6.35
N LYS A 88 -2.43 8.00 -6.90
CA LYS A 88 -1.32 7.08 -6.62
C LYS A 88 -0.01 7.39 -7.38
N LEU A 89 0.03 8.44 -8.20
CA LEU A 89 1.29 8.90 -8.81
C LEU A 89 2.26 9.44 -7.76
N ASN A 90 1.74 10.07 -6.70
CA ASN A 90 2.58 10.54 -5.60
C ASN A 90 3.03 9.33 -4.76
N PRO A 91 4.35 9.09 -4.63
CA PRO A 91 4.86 7.99 -3.82
C PRO A 91 4.30 8.01 -2.38
N LEU A 92 4.10 9.19 -1.76
CA LEU A 92 3.67 9.35 -0.37
C LEU A 92 2.14 9.48 -0.18
N TYR A 93 1.36 9.16 -1.21
CA TYR A 93 -0.09 9.40 -1.18
C TYR A 93 -0.79 8.68 -0.02
N ASN A 94 -0.49 7.40 0.19
CA ASN A 94 -1.17 6.59 1.19
C ASN A 94 -0.88 7.09 2.60
N GLU A 95 0.36 7.47 2.88
CA GLU A 95 0.80 7.99 4.16
C GLU A 95 0.12 9.33 4.48
N LEU A 96 -0.05 10.21 3.48
CA LEU A 96 -0.75 11.48 3.64
C LEU A 96 -2.26 11.29 3.90
N VAL A 97 -2.91 10.39 3.16
CA VAL A 97 -4.32 10.06 3.38
C VAL A 97 -4.53 9.46 4.77
N TYR A 98 -3.63 8.56 5.20
CA TYR A 98 -3.67 7.97 6.53
C TYR A 98 -3.43 9.01 7.63
N LEU A 99 -2.49 9.94 7.41
CA LEU A 99 -2.26 11.06 8.32
C LEU A 99 -3.50 11.95 8.46
N ARG A 100 -4.18 12.27 7.35
CA ARG A 100 -5.46 13.00 7.36
C ARG A 100 -6.52 12.24 8.14
N PHE A 101 -6.68 10.95 7.88
CA PHE A 101 -7.66 10.12 8.56
C PHE A 101 -7.46 10.15 10.09
N ARG A 102 -6.23 9.93 10.55
CA ARG A 102 -5.89 10.04 11.98
C ARG A 102 -6.19 11.42 12.57
N ALA A 103 -5.96 12.49 11.79
CA ALA A 103 -6.25 13.84 12.23
C ALA A 103 -7.75 14.06 12.45
N LEU A 104 -8.56 13.58 11.52
CA LEU A 104 -10.02 13.65 11.62
C LEU A 104 -10.54 12.82 12.79
N CYS A 105 -10.07 11.58 12.96
CA CYS A 105 -10.44 10.75 14.12
C CYS A 105 -10.12 11.44 15.44
N TYR A 106 -8.93 12.04 15.57
CA TYR A 106 -8.58 12.80 16.77
C TYR A 106 -9.53 13.99 17.01
N LEU A 107 -9.90 14.74 15.97
CA LEU A 107 -10.82 15.88 16.10
C LEU A 107 -12.22 15.45 16.52
N VAL A 108 -12.69 14.31 16.03
CA VAL A 108 -14.03 13.78 16.37
C VAL A 108 -14.02 13.15 17.75
N ASP A 109 -13.14 12.17 17.97
CA ASP A 109 -13.18 11.31 19.15
C ASP A 109 -12.68 12.04 20.41
N GLN A 110 -11.65 12.89 20.27
CA GLN A 110 -11.04 13.57 21.42
C GLN A 110 -11.51 15.02 21.58
N CYS A 111 -11.81 15.73 20.49
CA CYS A 111 -12.22 17.14 20.55
C CYS A 111 -13.73 17.37 20.37
N GLY A 112 -14.48 16.37 19.88
CA GLY A 112 -15.92 16.48 19.63
C GLY A 112 -16.28 17.43 18.49
N GLU A 113 -15.41 17.62 17.50
CA GLU A 113 -15.67 18.51 16.35
C GLU A 113 -16.35 17.77 15.19
N ASP A 114 -17.17 18.48 14.41
CA ASP A 114 -17.86 17.92 13.24
C ASP A 114 -16.92 17.84 12.01
N ILE A 115 -16.91 16.68 11.36
CA ILE A 115 -16.10 16.38 10.17
C ILE A 115 -16.53 17.23 8.97
N GLN A 116 -17.81 17.58 8.87
CA GLN A 116 -18.37 18.34 7.73
C GLN A 116 -17.60 19.65 7.46
N SER A 117 -17.03 20.24 8.50
CA SER A 117 -16.24 21.48 8.39
C SER A 117 -14.88 21.32 7.67
N TYR A 118 -14.50 20.09 7.33
CA TYR A 118 -13.22 19.74 6.71
C TYR A 118 -13.37 18.99 5.36
N CYS A 119 -14.60 18.89 4.82
CA CYS A 119 -14.91 18.15 3.59
C CYS A 119 -15.12 19.04 2.36
#